data_AF-A0A917VGR1-F1
#
_entry.id   AF-A0A917VGR1-F1
#
_cell.length_a   1.000
_cell.length_b   1.000
_cell.length_c   1.000
_cell.angle_alpha   90.00
_cell.angle_beta   90.00
_cell.angle_gamma   90.00
#
_symmetry.space_group_name_H-M   'P 1'
#
loop_
_entity.id
_entity.type
_entity.pdbx_description
1 polymer ?
#
loop_
_entity_poly.entity_id
_entity_poly.type
_entity_poly.pdbx_seq_one_letter_code
_entity_poly.pdbx_strand_id
1 'polypeptide(L)' 'MTEETIIALRNYDWLVRARGLDDVVLDWDSGTLVYDDGGTTIDALAERGFTPAT' A
#
# COMPACT_ATOMS: atom_id res chain seq x y z
N MET A 1 -6.04 16.65 -4.97
CA MET A 1 -5.35 15.48 -4.41
C MET A 1 -5.03 15.79 -2.96
N THR A 2 -5.48 14.95 -2.02
CA THR A 2 -5.25 15.19 -0.58
C THR A 2 -3.86 14.69 -0.17
N GLU A 3 -3.38 15.11 1.00
CA GLU A 3 -2.12 14.61 1.55
C GLU A 3 -2.16 13.09 1.76
N GLU A 4 -3.26 12.56 2.31
CA GLU A 4 -3.51 11.13 2.49
C GLU A 4 -3.41 10.36 1.16
N THR A 5 -3.96 10.93 0.07
CA THR A 5 -3.83 10.32 -1.26
C THR A 5 -2.37 10.22 -1.69
N ILE A 6 -1.55 11.25 -1.43
CA ILE A 6 -0.13 11.24 -1.79
C ILE A 6 0.64 10.20 -0.96
N ILE A 7 0.35 10.11 0.34
CA ILE A 7 0.96 9.13 1.24
C ILE A 7 0.62 7.71 0.78
N ALA A 8 -0.66 7.44 0.52
CA ALA A 8 -1.12 6.13 0.02
C ALA A 8 -0.43 5.73 -1.29
N LEU A 9 -0.32 6.64 -2.25
CA LEU A 9 0.36 6.36 -3.52
C LEU A 9 1.86 6.10 -3.36
N ARG A 10 2.54 6.82 -2.45
CA ARG A 10 3.97 6.59 -2.15
C ARG A 10 4.20 5.26 -1.48
N ASN A 11 3.36 4.92 -0.50
CA ASN A 11 3.42 3.63 0.19
C ASN A 11 3.16 2.47 -0.79
N TYR A 12 2.15 2.60 -1.65
CA TYR A 12 1.88 1.61 -2.69
C TYR A 12 3.04 1.46 -3.70
N ASP A 13 3.57 2.57 -4.25
CA ASP A 13 4.71 2.54 -5.17
C ASP A 13 5.95 1.89 -4.52
N TRP A 14 6.21 2.19 -3.26
CA TRP A 14 7.32 1.56 -2.53
C TRP A 14 7.14 0.04 -2.41
N LEU A 15 5.94 -0.44 -2.05
CA LEU A 15 5.65 -1.87 -1.93
C LEU A 15 5.83 -2.61 -3.26
N VAL A 16 5.27 -2.06 -4.34
CA VAL A 16 5.38 -2.62 -5.69
C VAL A 16 6.84 -2.69 -6.14
N ARG A 17 7.66 -1.68 -5.84
CA ARG A 17 9.10 -1.72 -6.15
C ARG A 17 9.89 -2.70 -5.29
N ALA A 18 9.51 -2.85 -4.02
CA ALA A 18 10.20 -3.72 -3.08
C ALA A 18 9.92 -5.20 -3.33
N ARG A 19 8.70 -5.54 -3.76
CA ARG A 19 8.23 -6.92 -3.89
C ARG A 19 8.03 -7.37 -5.33
N GLY A 20 7.61 -6.46 -6.21
CA GLY A 20 7.17 -6.77 -7.56
C GLY A 20 5.68 -6.51 -7.73
N LEU A 21 5.26 -6.24 -8.97
CA LEU A 21 3.87 -5.96 -9.29
C LEU A 21 2.97 -7.20 -9.14
N ASP A 22 3.52 -8.39 -9.41
CA ASP A 22 2.77 -9.65 -9.33
C ASP A 22 2.56 -10.11 -7.87
N ASP A 23 3.35 -9.58 -6.93
CA ASP A 23 3.32 -9.94 -5.51
C ASP A 23 2.55 -8.94 -4.63
N VAL A 24 1.96 -7.89 -5.24
CA VAL A 24 1.19 -6.85 -4.54
C VAL A 24 -0.17 -6.66 -5.22
N VAL A 25 -1.25 -7.03 -4.53
CA VAL A 25 -2.61 -7.02 -5.08
C VAL A 25 -3.53 -6.15 -4.25
N LEU A 26 -4.26 -5.24 -4.90
CA LEU A 26 -5.38 -4.50 -4.30
C LEU A 26 -6.65 -5.36 -4.40
N ASP A 27 -7.06 -5.94 -3.29
CA ASP A 27 -8.35 -6.62 -3.17
C ASP A 27 -9.41 -5.62 -2.68
N TRP A 28 -10.15 -5.08 -3.64
CA TRP A 28 -11.20 -4.10 -3.40
C TRP A 28 -12.41 -4.67 -2.67
N ASP A 29 -12.67 -5.97 -2.81
CA ASP A 29 -13.83 -6.61 -2.17
C ASP A 29 -13.61 -6.73 -0.66
N SER A 30 -12.38 -7.02 -0.23
CA SER A 30 -12.02 -7.07 1.19
C SER A 30 -11.48 -5.76 1.74
N GLY A 31 -11.18 -4.77 0.90
CA GLY A 31 -10.56 -3.52 1.32
C GLY A 31 -9.11 -3.70 1.79
N THR A 32 -8.41 -4.69 1.25
CA THR A 32 -7.07 -5.11 1.70
C THR A 32 -6.06 -4.99 0.56
N LEU A 33 -4.87 -4.49 0.87
CA LEU A 33 -3.69 -4.65 0.03
C LEU A 33 -2.96 -5.92 0.48
N VAL A 34 -2.97 -6.93 -0.37
CA VAL A 34 -2.34 -8.24 -0.15
C VAL A 34 -0.90 -8.19 -0.64
N TYR A 35 0.04 -8.64 0.20
CA TYR A 35 1.45 -8.81 -0.13
C TYR A 35 2.12 -9.83 0.81
N ASP A 36 3.14 -10.53 0.32
CA ASP A 36 3.78 -11.67 1.01
C ASP A 36 2.73 -12.74 1.43
N ASP A 37 2.86 -13.32 2.63
CA ASP A 37 1.92 -14.31 3.19
C ASP A 37 0.68 -13.66 3.87
N GLY A 38 0.43 -12.36 3.64
CA GLY A 38 -0.62 -11.60 4.34
C GLY A 38 -1.07 -10.33 3.61
N GLY A 39 -1.35 -9.27 4.37
CA GLY A 39 -1.79 -7.98 3.83
C GLY A 39 -2.13 -6.96 4.90
N THR A 40 -2.49 -5.75 4.47
CA THR A 40 -2.93 -4.64 5.32
C THR A 40 -4.21 -4.03 4.76
N THR A 41 -4.97 -3.28 5.56
CA THR A 41 -6.11 -2.52 5.03
C THR A 41 -5.64 -1.42 4.08
N ILE A 42 -6.43 -1.13 3.05
CA ILE A 42 -6.14 -0.05 2.10
C ILE A 42 -6.06 1.31 2.82
N ASP A 43 -6.86 1.52 3.86
CA ASP A 43 -6.82 2.75 4.67
C ASP A 43 -5.47 2.96 5.38
N ALA A 44 -4.80 1.89 5.80
CA ALA A 44 -3.48 1.97 6.44
C ALA A 44 -2.41 2.55 5.51
N LEU A 45 -2.62 2.51 4.19
CA LEU A 45 -1.69 3.12 3.24
C LEU A 45 -1.63 4.64 3.39
N ALA A 46 -2.64 5.29 3.96
CA ALA A 46 -2.63 6.73 4.22
C ALA A 46 -1.81 7.11 5.47
N GLU A 47 -1.29 6.14 6.23
CA GLU A 47 -0.52 6.39 7.44
C GLU A 47 0.94 6.76 7.14
N ARG A 48 1.44 7.79 7.82
CA ARG A 48 2.88 8.12 7.82
C ARG A 48 3.66 7.05 8.56
N GLY A 49 4.85 6.72 8.07
CA GLY A 49 5.71 5.67 8.62
C GLY A 49 5.28 4.25 8.26
N PHE A 50 4.20 4.07 7.49
CA PHE A 50 3.79 2.74 7.01
C PHE A 50 4.88 2.09 6.15
N THR A 51 5.48 2.86 5.25
CA THR A 51 6.78 2.52 4.65
C THR A 51 7.81 3.61 4.96
N PRO A 52 9.12 3.36 4.74
CA PRO A 52 10.13 4.40 4.84
C PRO A 52 9.94 5.59 3.86
N ALA A 53 9.02 5.50 2.90
CA ALA A 53 8.78 6.53 1.89
C ALA A 53 7.93 7.72 2.37
N THR A 54 7.33 7.64 3.56
CA THR A 54 6.36 8.62 4.10
C THR A 54 6.50 8.81 5.60
#